data_AF-A0A7C5W020-F1
#
_entry.id   AF-A0A7C5W020-F1
#
_cell.length_a   1.000
_cell.length_b   1.000
_cell.length_c   1.000
_cell.angle_alpha   90.00
_cell.angle_beta   90.00
_cell.angle_gamma   90.00
#
_symmetry.space_group_name_H-M   'P 1'
#
loop_
_entity.id
_entity.type
_entity.pdbx_description
1 polymer ?
#
loop_
_entity_poly.entity_id
_entity_poly.type
_entity_poly.pdbx_seq_one_letter_code
_entity_poly.pdbx_strand_id
1 'polypeptide(L)'
;MVRKLLGGDPLAPVELFPLSHPWAYAHVQQAKHNTWFPEEVPLHDDVRDWHERLTDEERRAVEMFLGFFNPMESLVTTNLLLSLYQVVTAPEARLYLARQAWEEANHVMAFEYVIKT
;
A
#
# COMPACT_ATOMS: atom_id res chain seq x y z
N MET A 1 8.94 29.25 8.41
CA MET A 1 8.20 29.38 7.14
C MET A 1 7.60 28.02 6.82
N VAL A 2 6.30 27.94 6.48
CA VAL A 2 5.63 26.67 6.18
C VAL A 2 6.13 26.17 4.81
N ARG A 3 6.71 24.97 4.77
CA ARG A 3 7.11 24.32 3.51
C ARG A 3 5.86 24.04 2.68
N LYS A 4 5.90 24.28 1.38
CA LYS A 4 4.78 23.98 0.48
C LYS A 4 4.67 22.47 0.25
N LEU A 5 3.44 21.98 0.06
CA LEU A 5 3.21 20.58 -0.30
C LEU A 5 3.74 20.25 -1.71
N LEU A 6 3.54 21.18 -2.66
CA LEU A 6 3.93 21.07 -4.07
C LEU A 6 4.83 22.24 -4.48
N GLY A 7 5.61 22.05 -5.55
CA GLY A 7 6.41 23.11 -6.19
C GLY A 7 7.65 23.55 -5.41
N GLY A 8 8.13 22.73 -4.48
CA GLY A 8 9.47 22.84 -3.91
C GLY A 8 10.54 22.20 -4.80
N ASP A 9 11.80 22.25 -4.34
CA ASP A 9 12.90 21.53 -4.98
C ASP A 9 12.85 20.04 -4.57
N PRO A 10 12.62 19.10 -5.51
CA PRO A 10 12.53 17.68 -5.19
C PRO A 10 13.86 17.04 -4.79
N LEU A 11 15.00 17.72 -5.01
CA LEU A 11 16.34 17.24 -4.68
C LEU A 11 16.92 17.92 -3.43
N ALA A 12 16.19 18.86 -2.83
CA ALA A 12 16.65 19.56 -1.64
C ALA A 12 16.88 18.59 -0.46
N PRO A 13 17.89 18.86 0.40
CA PRO A 13 18.09 18.12 1.63
C PRO A 13 16.82 18.07 2.48
N VAL A 14 16.52 16.89 3.01
CA VAL A 14 15.32 16.64 3.80
C VAL A 14 15.59 16.96 5.28
N GLU A 15 14.91 17.99 5.79
CA GLU A 15 14.76 18.23 7.23
C GLU A 15 13.30 18.01 7.65
N LEU A 16 13.05 16.96 8.43
CA LEU A 16 11.69 16.61 8.84
C LEU A 16 11.11 17.64 9.81
N PHE A 17 11.88 18.07 10.81
CA PHE A 17 11.42 18.97 11.86
C PHE A 17 11.93 20.40 11.65
N PRO A 18 11.15 21.43 12.05
CA PRO A 18 9.77 21.36 12.52
C PRO A 18 8.79 20.97 11.40
N LEU A 19 7.69 20.30 11.73
CA LEU A 19 6.69 19.83 10.74
C LEU A 19 5.90 21.01 10.17
N SER A 20 5.71 21.05 8.84
CA SER A 20 4.80 22.01 8.19
C SER A 20 3.39 21.43 8.04
N HIS A 21 3.27 20.10 7.93
CA HIS A 21 2.01 19.36 7.79
C HIS A 21 1.92 18.22 8.82
N PRO A 22 1.61 18.50 10.09
CA PRO A 22 1.57 17.48 11.14
C PRO A 22 0.63 16.30 10.85
N TRP A 23 -0.45 16.52 10.08
CA TRP A 23 -1.39 15.48 9.66
C TRP A 23 -0.71 14.39 8.81
N ALA A 24 0.23 14.76 7.94
CA ALA A 24 0.93 13.80 7.08
C ALA A 24 1.81 12.89 7.94
N TYR A 25 2.51 13.47 8.91
CA TYR A 25 3.30 12.71 9.87
C TYR A 25 2.43 11.83 10.78
N ALA A 26 1.23 12.28 11.15
CA ALA A 26 0.29 11.45 11.91
C ALA A 26 -0.10 10.18 11.14
N HIS A 27 -0.32 10.27 9.83
CA HIS A 27 -0.58 9.09 9.00
C HIS A 27 0.63 8.17 8.86
N VAL A 28 1.86 8.69 8.84
CA VAL A 28 3.08 7.84 8.93
C VAL A 28 3.04 6.98 10.19
N GLN A 29 2.69 7.59 11.33
CA GLN A 29 2.66 6.89 12.62
C GLN A 29 1.53 5.87 12.67
N GLN A 30 0.36 6.21 12.16
CA GLN A 30 -0.77 5.28 12.04
C GLN A 30 -0.40 4.08 11.16
N ALA A 31 0.16 4.32 9.98
CA ALA A 31 0.58 3.29 9.03
C ALA A 31 1.63 2.34 9.64
N LYS A 32 2.59 2.87 10.40
CA LYS A 32 3.57 2.05 11.15
C LYS A 32 2.89 1.13 12.16
N HIS A 33 1.89 1.62 12.91
CA HIS A 33 1.15 0.79 13.87
C HIS A 33 0.30 -0.28 13.20
N ASN A 34 -0.01 -0.13 11.91
CA ASN A 34 -0.75 -1.09 11.11
C ASN A 34 0.14 -2.07 10.33
N THR A 35 1.40 -2.26 10.73
CA THR A 35 2.28 -3.22 10.06
C THR A 35 1.77 -4.65 10.28
N TRP A 36 1.68 -5.42 9.19
CA TRP A 36 1.29 -6.83 9.17
C TRP A 36 2.05 -7.54 8.05
N PHE A 37 2.16 -8.86 8.14
CA PHE A 37 2.76 -9.70 7.10
C PHE A 37 1.75 -10.75 6.63
N PRO A 38 1.60 -10.98 5.31
CA PRO A 38 0.61 -11.91 4.80
C PRO A 38 0.68 -13.32 5.39
N GLU A 39 1.89 -13.81 5.61
CA GLU A 39 2.15 -15.16 6.11
C GLU A 39 1.71 -15.36 7.57
N GLU A 40 1.34 -14.28 8.28
CA GLU A 40 0.79 -14.35 9.63
C GLU A 40 -0.70 -14.74 9.65
N VAL A 41 -1.37 -14.73 8.49
CA VAL A 41 -2.79 -15.08 8.36
C VAL A 41 -2.93 -16.52 7.88
N PRO A 42 -3.42 -17.47 8.70
CA PRO A 42 -3.60 -18.86 8.28
C PRO A 42 -4.77 -18.99 7.29
N LEU A 43 -4.54 -19.67 6.16
CA LEU A 43 -5.53 -19.86 5.08
C LEU A 43 -6.10 -21.29 5.00
N HIS A 44 -5.91 -22.13 6.02
CA HIS A 44 -6.31 -23.54 5.98
C HIS A 44 -7.81 -23.73 5.69
N ASP A 45 -8.67 -22.95 6.35
CA ASP A 45 -10.12 -23.06 6.16
C ASP A 45 -10.54 -22.52 4.78
N ASP A 46 -9.91 -21.46 4.28
CA ASP A 46 -10.11 -20.91 2.94
C ASP A 46 -9.79 -21.95 1.86
N VAL A 47 -8.67 -22.68 1.99
CA VAL A 47 -8.29 -23.77 1.07
C VAL A 47 -9.34 -24.89 1.09
N ARG A 48 -9.79 -25.32 2.28
CA ARG A 48 -10.85 -26.34 2.38
C ARG A 48 -12.13 -25.84 1.71
N ASP A 49 -12.55 -24.62 2.02
CA ASP A 49 -13.80 -24.06 1.51
C ASP A 49 -13.74 -23.89 -0.03
N TRP A 50 -12.59 -23.47 -0.57
CA TRP A 50 -12.30 -23.39 -2.00
C TRP A 50 -12.51 -24.73 -2.72
N HIS A 51 -12.03 -25.83 -2.14
CA HIS A 51 -12.13 -27.16 -2.74
C HIS A 51 -13.48 -27.85 -2.52
N GLU A 52 -14.05 -27.71 -1.31
CA GLU A 52 -15.15 -28.59 -0.86
C GLU A 52 -16.51 -27.89 -0.79
N ARG A 53 -16.55 -26.55 -0.69
CA ARG A 53 -17.79 -25.83 -0.34
C ARG A 53 -18.28 -24.86 -1.39
N LEU A 54 -17.37 -24.13 -2.04
CA LEU A 54 -17.75 -23.14 -3.02
C LEU A 54 -18.35 -23.79 -4.27
N THR A 55 -19.46 -23.22 -4.72
CA THR A 55 -20.02 -23.48 -6.05
C THR A 55 -19.12 -22.87 -7.14
N ASP A 56 -19.31 -23.27 -8.38
CA ASP A 56 -18.53 -22.74 -9.50
C ASP A 56 -18.76 -21.24 -9.73
N GLU A 57 -19.97 -20.74 -9.42
CA GLU A 57 -20.29 -19.31 -9.50
C GLU A 57 -19.55 -18.51 -8.41
N GLU A 58 -19.51 -19.02 -7.18
CA GLU A 58 -18.78 -18.39 -6.08
C GLU A 58 -17.27 -18.41 -6.33
N ARG A 59 -16.71 -19.52 -6.81
CA ARG A 59 -15.29 -19.59 -7.20
C ARG A 59 -14.96 -18.57 -8.28
N ARG A 60 -15.79 -18.47 -9.32
CA ARG A 60 -15.60 -17.47 -10.38
C ARG A 60 -15.64 -16.03 -9.85
N ALA A 61 -16.49 -15.74 -8.86
CA ALA A 61 -16.53 -14.42 -8.25
C ALA A 61 -15.23 -14.10 -7.50
N VAL A 62 -14.67 -15.07 -6.78
CA VAL A 62 -13.36 -14.93 -6.10
C VAL A 62 -12.23 -14.75 -7.12
N GLU A 63 -12.18 -15.53 -8.19
CA GLU A 63 -11.17 -15.38 -9.26
C GLU A 63 -11.25 -14.01 -9.92
N MET A 64 -12.46 -13.51 -10.19
CA MET A 64 -12.65 -12.18 -10.77
C MET A 64 -12.15 -11.09 -9.81
N PHE A 65 -12.40 -11.23 -8.51
CA PHE A 65 -11.92 -10.30 -7.50
C PHE A 65 -10.37 -10.31 -7.45
N LEU A 66 -9.77 -11.48 -7.32
CA LEU A 66 -8.31 -11.63 -7.26
C LEU A 66 -7.63 -11.13 -8.55
N GLY A 67 -8.20 -11.47 -9.71
CA GLY A 67 -7.69 -11.04 -11.01
C GLY A 67 -7.77 -9.53 -11.24
N PHE A 68 -8.73 -8.84 -10.61
CA PHE A 68 -8.81 -7.39 -10.64
C PHE A 68 -7.83 -6.74 -9.67
N PHE A 69 -7.85 -7.13 -8.39
CA PHE A 69 -7.09 -6.41 -7.37
C PHE A 69 -5.57 -6.69 -7.42
N ASN A 70 -5.15 -7.93 -7.69
CA ASN A 70 -3.72 -8.28 -7.69
C ASN A 70 -2.86 -7.34 -8.58
N PRO A 71 -3.18 -7.11 -9.87
CA PRO A 71 -2.40 -6.17 -10.68
C PRO A 71 -2.63 -4.70 -10.28
N MET A 72 -3.78 -4.34 -9.72
CA MET A 72 -4.12 -2.96 -9.37
C MET A 72 -3.23 -2.41 -8.24
N GLU A 73 -2.84 -3.23 -7.27
CA GLU A 73 -1.90 -2.79 -6.22
C GLU A 73 -0.55 -2.32 -6.80
N SER A 74 -0.07 -3.00 -7.85
CA SER A 74 1.16 -2.61 -8.55
C SER A 74 0.99 -1.30 -9.35
N LEU A 75 -0.21 -1.03 -9.86
CA LEU A 75 -0.54 0.22 -10.54
C LEU A 75 -0.56 1.39 -9.56
N VAL A 76 -1.13 1.21 -8.36
CA VAL A 76 -1.10 2.23 -7.30
C VAL A 76 0.35 2.50 -6.89
N THR A 77 1.13 1.46 -6.62
CA THR A 77 2.57 1.58 -6.29
C THR A 77 3.34 2.38 -7.34
N THR A 78 3.13 2.05 -8.62
CA THR A 78 3.78 2.72 -9.76
C THR A 78 3.40 4.19 -9.81
N ASN A 79 2.12 4.52 -9.64
CA ASN A 79 1.65 5.90 -9.65
C ASN A 79 2.16 6.71 -8.44
N LEU A 80 2.23 6.10 -7.25
CA LEU A 80 2.79 6.73 -6.06
C LEU A 80 4.25 7.13 -6.32
N LEU A 81 5.08 6.21 -6.82
CA LEU A 81 6.52 6.40 -6.97
C LEU A 81 6.90 7.25 -8.20
N LEU A 82 6.28 6.98 -9.35
CA LEU A 82 6.67 7.61 -10.62
C LEU A 82 5.92 8.92 -10.90
N SER A 83 4.80 9.19 -10.22
CA SER A 83 4.02 10.40 -10.43
C SER A 83 3.98 11.28 -9.17
N LEU A 84 3.36 10.81 -8.09
CA LEU A 84 3.06 11.66 -6.93
C LEU A 84 4.31 12.04 -6.14
N TYR A 85 5.22 11.09 -5.91
CA TYR A 85 6.43 11.33 -5.13
C TYR A 85 7.34 12.40 -5.75
N GLN A 86 7.30 12.53 -7.07
CA GLN A 86 8.11 13.51 -7.81
C GLN A 86 7.62 14.95 -7.58
N VAL A 87 6.31 15.16 -7.48
CA VAL A 87 5.70 16.50 -7.38
C VAL A 87 5.43 16.95 -5.94
N VAL A 88 5.26 16.00 -5.01
CA VAL A 88 5.16 16.28 -3.58
C VAL A 88 6.54 16.53 -3.01
N THR A 89 6.74 17.67 -2.35
CA THR A 89 8.05 18.17 -1.91
C THR A 89 8.14 18.43 -0.41
N ALA A 90 7.00 18.38 0.31
CA ALA A 90 7.02 18.40 1.78
C ALA A 90 7.57 17.07 2.34
N PRO A 91 8.56 17.10 3.24
CA PRO A 91 9.26 15.90 3.68
C PRO A 91 8.38 14.94 4.48
N GLU A 92 7.51 15.46 5.35
CA GLU A 92 6.54 14.64 6.08
C GLU A 92 5.51 13.93 5.17
N ALA A 93 5.12 14.56 4.05
CA ALA A 93 4.21 13.96 3.08
C ALA A 93 4.93 12.91 2.21
N ARG A 94 6.18 13.17 1.81
CA ARG A 94 7.03 12.17 1.14
C ARG A 94 7.28 10.95 2.03
N LEU A 95 7.48 11.14 3.33
CA LEU A 95 7.63 10.05 4.27
C LEU A 95 6.37 9.16 4.29
N TYR A 96 5.18 9.77 4.23
CA TYR A 96 3.93 9.02 4.12
C TYR A 96 3.79 8.29 2.78
N LEU A 97 4.08 8.95 1.66
CA LEU A 97 4.03 8.31 0.33
C LEU A 97 4.97 7.11 0.22
N ALA A 98 6.17 7.18 0.83
CA ALA A 98 7.09 6.06 0.89
C ALA A 98 6.52 4.90 1.73
N ARG A 99 5.86 5.21 2.85
CA ARG A 99 5.18 4.20 3.67
C ARG A 99 4.00 3.57 2.93
N GLN A 100 3.17 4.38 2.27
CA GLN A 100 2.04 3.87 1.48
C GLN A 100 2.53 2.97 0.34
N ALA A 101 3.58 3.35 -0.38
CA ALA A 101 4.14 2.51 -1.44
C ALA A 101 4.64 1.14 -0.93
N TRP A 102 5.18 1.08 0.30
CA TRP A 102 5.49 -0.20 0.94
C TRP A 102 4.22 -1.00 1.25
N GLU A 103 3.15 -0.36 1.70
CA GLU A 103 1.88 -1.03 2.01
C GLU A 103 1.25 -1.63 0.76
N GLU A 104 1.23 -0.92 -0.36
CA GLU A 104 0.74 -1.47 -1.63
C GLU A 104 1.62 -2.64 -2.13
N ALA A 105 2.94 -2.58 -1.93
CA ALA A 105 3.81 -3.71 -2.22
C ALA A 105 3.52 -4.91 -1.29
N ASN A 106 3.16 -4.66 -0.02
CA ASN A 106 2.70 -5.69 0.90
C ASN A 106 1.37 -6.30 0.47
N HIS A 107 0.46 -5.51 -0.09
CA HIS A 107 -0.80 -6.01 -0.67
C HIS A 107 -0.54 -6.94 -1.85
N VAL A 108 0.42 -6.61 -2.74
CA VAL A 108 0.85 -7.53 -3.81
C VAL A 108 1.33 -8.86 -3.23
N MET A 109 2.20 -8.82 -2.20
CA MET A 109 2.67 -10.04 -1.55
C MET A 109 1.53 -10.84 -0.92
N ALA A 110 0.50 -10.17 -0.41
CA ALA A 110 -0.68 -10.82 0.13
C ALA A 110 -1.50 -11.56 -0.93
N PHE A 111 -1.75 -10.94 -2.08
CA PHE A 111 -2.41 -11.62 -3.19
C PHE A 111 -1.60 -12.80 -3.70
N GLU A 112 -0.27 -12.65 -3.82
CA GLU A 112 0.61 -13.75 -4.18
C GLU A 112 0.60 -14.90 -3.16
N TYR A 113 0.51 -14.58 -1.86
CA TYR A 113 0.38 -15.58 -0.80
C TYR A 113 -0.93 -16.35 -0.91
N VAL A 114 -2.06 -15.65 -1.09
CA VAL A 114 -3.39 -16.26 -1.27
C VAL A 114 -3.44 -17.13 -2.53
N ILE A 115 -2.89 -16.67 -3.65
CA ILE A 115 -2.93 -17.39 -4.93
C ILE A 115 -2.04 -18.65 -4.92
N LYS A 116 -0.94 -18.64 -4.17
CA LYS A 116 0.02 -19.76 -4.11
C LYS A 116 -0.33 -20.82 -3.06
N THR A 117 -1.19 -20.48 -2.11
CA THR A 117 -1.63 -21.38 -1.03
C THR A 117 -2.77 -22.25 -1.51
#